data_AF-J2TD33-F1
#
_entry.id   AF-J2TD33-F1
#
_cell.length_a   1.000
_cell.length_b   1.000
_cell.length_c   1.000
_cell.angle_alpha   90.00
_cell.angle_beta   90.00
_cell.angle_gamma   90.00
#
_symmetry.space_group_name_H-M   'P 1'
#
loop_
_entity.id
_entity.type
_entity.pdbx_description
1 polymer ?
#
loop_
_entity_poly.entity_id
_entity_poly.type
_entity_poly.pdbx_seq_one_letter_code
_entity_poly.pdbx_strand_id
1 'polypeptide(L)' 'MLHGRFTGLGQPANWVVVDILRLENGVMVEHWDVIQDEATREGSAGGYPMFGDQFPG' A
#
# COMPACT_ATOMS: atom_id res chain seq x y z
N MET A 1 -7.51 -9.71 -2.14
CA MET A 1 -6.58 -8.78 -1.48
C MET A 1 -6.44 -7.57 -2.37
N LEU A 2 -6.48 -6.37 -1.79
CA LEU A 2 -6.22 -5.12 -2.51
C LEU A 2 -4.78 -4.69 -2.22
N HIS A 3 -4.08 -4.19 -3.23
CA HIS A 3 -2.80 -3.51 -3.05
C HIS A 3 -3.00 -2.03 -3.40
N GLY A 4 -3.00 -1.18 -2.38
CA GLY A 4 -3.37 0.22 -2.46
C GLY A 4 -2.19 1.16 -2.19
N ARG A 5 -2.19 2.31 -2.87
CA ARG A 5 -1.29 3.44 -2.58
C ARG A 5 -2.14 4.61 -2.09
N PHE A 6 -1.86 5.09 -0.88
CA PHE A 6 -2.58 6.19 -0.26
C PHE A 6 -1.68 7.42 -0.14
N THR A 7 -2.09 8.51 -0.76
CA THR A 7 -1.32 9.75 -0.90
C THR A 7 -2.06 10.93 -0.27
N GLY A 8 -1.35 12.02 0.05
CA GLY A 8 -1.99 13.24 0.54
C GLY A 8 -2.52 13.17 1.98
N LEU A 9 -2.01 12.22 2.78
CA LEU A 9 -2.42 12.00 4.17
C LEU A 9 -1.76 12.96 5.18
N GLY A 10 -0.97 13.93 4.71
CA GLY A 10 -0.13 14.77 5.58
C GLY A 10 1.03 14.01 6.25
N GLN A 11 1.28 12.77 5.83
CA GLN A 11 2.41 11.95 6.28
C GLN A 11 3.67 12.23 5.44
N PRO A 12 4.88 12.00 5.97
CA PRO A 12 6.13 12.20 5.24
C PRO A 12 6.29 11.29 4.01
N ALA A 13 5.63 10.12 4.02
CA ALA A 13 5.62 9.16 2.92
C ALA A 13 4.17 8.78 2.58
N ASN A 14 3.95 8.33 1.34
CA ASN A 14 2.70 7.65 1.00
C ASN A 14 2.66 6.31 1.74
N TRP A 15 1.46 5.79 1.96
CA TRP A 15 1.29 4.44 2.48
C TRP A 15 1.02 3.44 1.37
N VAL A 16 1.68 2.29 1.46
CA VAL A 16 1.40 1.11 0.67
C VAL A 16 0.74 0.09 1.58
N VAL A 17 -0.43 -0.39 1.17
CA VAL A 17 -1.29 -1.22 2.00
C VAL A 17 -1.68 -2.48 1.24
N VAL A 18 -1.68 -3.60 1.95
CA VAL A 18 -2.34 -4.82 1.49
C VAL A 18 -3.56 -5.08 2.38
N ASP A 19 -4.75 -5.02 1.78
CA ASP A 19 -6.00 -5.26 2.47
C ASP A 19 -6.53 -6.68 2.19
N ILE A 20 -6.99 -7.36 3.23
CA ILE A 20 -7.76 -8.59 3.16
C ILE A 20 -9.20 -8.27 3.54
N LEU A 21 -10.14 -8.55 2.64
CA LEU A 21 -11.56 -8.30 2.84
C LEU A 21 -12.31 -9.62 2.84
N ARG A 22 -13.20 -9.81 3.82
CA ARG A 22 -14.19 -10.89 3.80
C ARG A 22 -15.56 -10.33 3.42
N LEU A 23 -16.19 -11.00 2.46
CA LEU A 23 -17.49 -10.61 1.91
C LEU A 23 -18.53 -11.68 2.26
N GLU A 24 -19.72 -11.25 2.66
CA GLU A 24 -20.90 -12.10 2.80
C GLU A 24 -22.09 -11.44 2.10
N ASN A 25 -22.78 -12.18 1.25
CA ASN A 25 -23.96 -11.70 0.51
C ASN A 25 -23.73 -10.36 -0.23
N GLY A 26 -22.52 -10.18 -0.78
CA GLY A 26 -22.14 -8.96 -1.50
C GLY A 26 -21.78 -7.77 -0.61
N VAL A 27 -21.74 -7.94 0.72
CA VAL A 27 -21.39 -6.91 1.70
C VAL A 27 -20.05 -7.23 2.35
N MET A 28 -19.22 -6.19 2.55
CA MET A 28 -17.96 -6.31 3.29
C MET A 28 -18.26 -6.43 4.79
N VAL A 29 -17.85 -7.54 5.40
CA VAL A 29 -18.13 -7.86 6.81
C VAL A 29 -16.88 -7.93 7.69
N GLU A 30 -15.70 -7.96 7.08
CA GLU A 30 -14.43 -7.97 7.83
C GLU A 30 -13.30 -7.40 6.97
N HIS A 31 -12.35 -6.73 7.63
CA HIS A 31 -11.20 -6.08 7.02
C HIS A 31 -9.98 -6.23 7.93
N TRP A 32 -8.85 -6.56 7.32
CA TRP A 32 -7.52 -6.50 7.94
C TRP A 32 -6.55 -5.87 6.96
N ASP A 33 -5.57 -5.15 7.49
CA ASP A 33 -4.51 -4.54 6.70
C ASP A 33 -3.12 -4.83 7.26
N VAL A 34 -2.13 -4.67 6.37
CA VAL A 34 -0.75 -4.36 6.74
C VAL A 34 -0.38 -3.10 5.98
N ILE A 35 0.17 -2.13 6.70
CA ILE A 35 0.56 -0.81 6.19
C ILE A 35 2.07 -0.65 6.31
N GLN A 36 2.70 -0.11 5.27
CA GLN A 36 4.10 0.31 5.28
C GLN A 36 4.26 1.65 4.56
N ASP A 37 5.22 2.46 4.99
CA ASP A 37 5.68 3.62 4.23
C ASP A 37 6.20 3.21 2.84
N GLU A 38 5.89 4.00 1.82
CA GLU A 38 6.33 3.72 0.46
C GLU A 38 7.85 3.82 0.36
N ALA A 39 8.49 2.73 -0.07
CA ALA A 39 9.93 2.63 -0.17
C ALA A 39 10.48 3.59 -1.22
N THR A 40 11.50 4.36 -0.84
CA THR A 40 12.33 5.10 -1.79
C THR A 40 13.33 4.17 -2.49
N ARG A 41 14.11 4.72 -3.41
CA ARG A 41 15.20 3.99 -4.07
C ARG A 41 16.20 3.44 -3.07
N GLU A 42 16.57 4.24 -2.07
CA GLU A 42 17.52 3.89 -1.01
C GLU A 42 16.94 2.84 -0.07
N GLY A 43 15.63 2.90 0.21
CA GLY A 43 14.95 1.96 1.10
C GLY A 43 14.60 0.61 0.45
N SER A 44 14.62 0.50 -0.88
CA SER A 44 14.28 -0.75 -1.58
C SER A 44 15.46 -1.71 -1.64
N ALA A 45 15.37 -2.81 -0.88
CA ALA A 45 16.39 -3.85 -0.87
C ALA A 45 16.64 -4.47 -2.25
N GLY A 46 15.60 -4.55 -3.09
CA GLY A 46 15.69 -5.10 -4.45
C GLY A 46 15.97 -4.05 -5.53
N GLY A 47 15.96 -2.76 -5.20
CA GLY A 47 16.11 -1.68 -6.18
C GLY A 47 14.91 -1.46 -7.10
N TYR A 48 13.72 -1.97 -6.72
CA TYR A 48 12.47 -1.81 -7.48
C TYR A 48 11.42 -0.98 -6.71
N PRO A 49 10.62 -0.15 -7.40
CA PRO A 49 9.52 0.57 -6.78
C PRO A 49 8.34 -0.37 -6.48
N MET A 50 7.48 0.02 -5.52
CA MET A 50 6.29 -0.77 -5.18
C MET A 50 5.16 -0.63 -6.21
N PHE A 51 5.18 0.44 -7.02
CA PHE A 51 4.23 0.67 -8.11
C PHE A 51 4.96 1.08 -9.39
N GLY A 52 4.53 0.53 -10.53
CA GLY A 52 5.04 0.92 -11.84
C GLY A 52 6.56 0.74 -11.99
N ASP A 53 7.20 1.75 -12.58
CA ASP A 53 8.63 1.77 -12.90
C ASP A 53 9.39 2.94 -12.24
N GLN A 54 8.74 3.70 -11.35
CA GLN A 54 9.30 4.87 -10.66
C GLN A 54 9.10 4.83 -9.14
N PHE A 55 10.12 5.26 -8.40
CA PHE A 55 10.06 5.45 -6.95
C PHE A 55 9.27 6.72 -6.59
N PRO A 56 8.71 6.82 -5.37
CA PRO A 56 8.16 8.10 -4.89
C PRO A 56 9.26 9.17 -4.84
N GLY A 57 8.97 10.33 -5.41
CA GLY A 57 9.91 11.46 -5.50
C GLY A 57 9.48 12.48 -6.54
#